data_AF-A0A537R203-F1
#
_entry.id   AF-A0A537R203-F1
#
_cell.length_a   1.000
_cell.length_b   1.000
_cell.length_c   1.000
_cell.angle_alpha   90.00
_cell.angle_beta   90.00
_cell.angle_gamma   90.00
#
_symmetry.space_group_name_H-M   'P 1'
#
loop_
_entity.id
_entity.type
_entity.pdbx_description
1 polymer ?
#
loop_
_entity_poly.entity_id
_entity_poly.type
_entity_poly.pdbx_seq_one_letter_code
_entity_poly.pdbx_strand_id
1 'polypeptide(L)'
;MQVAGDDPVVLANAAVALGYFGEDIGAMTALVDRALALNPSYARGWHASGLLRLFAGQADLAIEHVQNSLRLSPRARVGWGLNVIGAAHFLSRRFDEAVPKFLLSIQEDPNFPYPYQYLAACYAHMGRLDDAREIVVRLRTITSVIIPDASYLRGRKTITESEFSTSSV
;
A
#
# COMPACT_ATOMS: atom_id res chain seq x y z
N MET A 1 -16.18 -29.40 9.51
CA MET A 1 -14.95 -29.13 8.72
C MET A 1 -14.45 -27.73 9.07
N GLN A 2 -13.92 -27.56 10.30
CA GLN A 2 -13.77 -26.27 10.99
C GLN A 2 -12.31 -25.82 11.13
N VAL A 3 -11.40 -26.43 10.35
CA VAL A 3 -9.94 -26.27 10.51
C VAL A 3 -9.36 -25.18 9.59
N ALA A 4 -10.13 -24.66 8.63
CA ALA A 4 -9.69 -23.57 7.75
C ALA A 4 -10.00 -22.15 8.28
N GLY A 5 -10.80 -22.02 9.35
CA GLY A 5 -11.25 -20.73 9.88
C GLY A 5 -10.24 -20.00 10.77
N ASP A 6 -9.23 -20.71 11.28
CA ASP A 6 -8.21 -20.20 12.20
C ASP A 6 -6.79 -20.26 11.61
N ASP A 7 -6.64 -20.43 10.29
CA ASP A 7 -5.31 -20.33 9.66
C ASP A 7 -4.85 -18.86 9.67
N PRO A 8 -3.73 -18.50 10.33
CA PRO A 8 -3.22 -17.13 10.38
C PRO A 8 -2.97 -16.53 8.99
N VAL A 9 -2.62 -17.35 8.01
CA VAL A 9 -2.40 -16.92 6.62
C VAL A 9 -3.72 -16.55 5.97
N VAL A 10 -4.77 -17.35 6.16
CA VAL A 10 -6.12 -17.08 5.62
C VAL A 10 -6.69 -15.82 6.24
N LEU A 11 -6.58 -15.66 7.56
CA LEU A 11 -7.06 -14.48 8.29
C LEU A 11 -6.37 -13.19 7.84
N ALA A 12 -5.04 -13.20 7.70
CA ALA A 12 -4.30 -12.01 7.25
C ALA A 12 -4.58 -11.67 5.78
N ASN A 13 -4.67 -12.68 4.90
CA ASN A 13 -4.99 -12.44 3.49
C ASN A 13 -6.42 -11.89 3.34
N ALA A 14 -7.38 -12.41 4.11
CA ALA A 14 -8.75 -11.89 4.14
C ALA A 14 -8.80 -10.44 4.64
N ALA A 15 -8.06 -10.12 5.71
CA ALA A 15 -7.99 -8.76 6.24
C ALA A 15 -7.43 -7.75 5.23
N VAL A 16 -6.38 -8.12 4.48
CA VAL A 16 -5.81 -7.28 3.42
C VAL A 16 -6.80 -7.11 2.26
N ALA A 17 -7.41 -8.20 1.80
CA ALA A 17 -8.37 -8.15 0.70
C ALA A 17 -9.55 -7.23 1.03
N LEU A 18 -10.16 -7.42 2.21
CA LEU A 18 -11.24 -6.57 2.70
C LEU A 18 -10.78 -5.12 2.89
N GLY A 19 -9.55 -4.89 3.35
CA GLY A 19 -8.95 -3.54 3.50
C GLY A 19 -8.97 -2.72 2.23
N TYR A 20 -8.73 -3.36 1.09
CA TYR A 20 -8.81 -2.70 -0.21
C TYR A 20 -10.25 -2.42 -0.66
N PHE A 21 -11.25 -3.14 -0.14
CA PHE A 21 -12.67 -2.91 -0.44
C PHE A 21 -13.36 -1.95 0.55
N GLY A 22 -12.66 -1.49 1.59
CA GLY A 22 -13.13 -0.45 2.51
C GLY A 22 -14.31 -0.87 3.40
N GLU A 23 -14.58 -2.17 3.55
CA GLU A 23 -15.85 -2.65 4.11
C GLU A 23 -15.99 -2.49 5.63
N ASP A 24 -14.89 -2.54 6.40
CA ASP A 24 -14.79 -2.26 7.85
C ASP A 24 -13.33 -2.41 8.35
N ILE A 25 -12.59 -1.31 8.53
CA ILE A 25 -11.19 -1.33 9.01
C ILE A 25 -11.07 -1.97 10.41
N GLY A 26 -12.10 -1.84 11.25
CA GLY A 26 -12.15 -2.44 12.58
C GLY A 26 -12.24 -3.96 12.52
N ALA A 27 -13.10 -4.50 11.66
CA ALA A 27 -13.23 -5.95 11.48
C ALA A 27 -11.94 -6.57 10.92
N MET A 28 -11.29 -5.91 9.95
CA MET A 28 -10.01 -6.37 9.38
C MET A 28 -8.87 -6.33 10.41
N THR A 29 -8.86 -5.29 11.24
CA THR A 29 -7.95 -5.18 12.38
C THR A 29 -8.12 -6.37 13.34
N ALA A 30 -9.36 -6.72 13.69
CA ALA A 30 -9.60 -7.87 14.57
C ALA A 30 -9.12 -9.19 13.95
N LEU A 31 -9.30 -9.37 12.63
CA LEU A 31 -8.81 -10.56 11.93
C LEU A 31 -7.28 -10.67 11.94
N VAL A 32 -6.57 -9.57 11.67
CA VAL A 32 -5.10 -9.60 11.67
C VAL A 32 -4.55 -9.74 13.09
N ASP A 33 -5.19 -9.15 14.10
CA ASP A 33 -4.79 -9.30 15.50
C ASP A 33 -4.98 -10.75 15.96
N ARG A 34 -6.08 -11.41 15.54
CA ARG A 34 -6.28 -12.85 15.77
C ARG A 34 -5.21 -13.70 15.09
N ALA A 35 -4.86 -13.38 13.83
CA ALA A 35 -3.80 -14.07 13.11
C ALA A 35 -2.45 -13.97 13.84
N LEU A 36 -2.12 -12.78 14.36
CA LEU A 36 -0.88 -12.54 15.10
C LEU A 36 -0.89 -13.20 16.49
N ALA A 37 -2.03 -13.27 17.16
CA ALA A 37 -2.17 -14.03 18.40
C ALA A 37 -1.94 -15.54 18.20
N LEU A 38 -2.39 -16.07 17.06
CA LEU A 38 -2.20 -17.48 16.70
C LEU A 38 -0.77 -17.78 16.22
N ASN A 39 -0.12 -16.85 15.51
CA ASN A 39 1.26 -16.97 15.07
C ASN A 39 2.02 -15.63 15.17
N PRO A 40 2.66 -15.36 16.32
CA PRO A 40 3.44 -14.13 16.53
C PRO A 40 4.67 -14.00 15.64
N SER A 41 5.13 -15.08 15.00
CA SER A 41 6.27 -15.08 14.08
C SER A 41 5.87 -14.87 12.62
N TYR A 42 4.58 -14.65 12.35
CA TYR A 42 4.08 -14.50 10.99
C TYR A 42 4.40 -13.11 10.41
N ALA A 43 5.58 -12.99 9.78
CA ALA A 43 6.07 -11.72 9.22
C ALA A 43 5.04 -11.01 8.31
N ARG A 44 4.39 -11.73 7.38
CA ARG A 44 3.37 -11.13 6.50
C ARG A 44 2.14 -10.63 7.28
N GLY A 45 1.76 -11.30 8.36
CA GLY A 45 0.70 -10.83 9.27
C GLY A 45 1.06 -9.50 9.93
N TRP A 46 2.32 -9.34 10.35
CA TRP A 46 2.81 -8.07 10.90
C TRP A 46 2.81 -6.95 9.86
N HIS A 47 3.19 -7.24 8.62
CA HIS A 47 3.09 -6.27 7.52
C HIS A 47 1.63 -5.88 7.24
N ALA A 48 0.73 -6.86 7.15
CA ALA A 48 -0.70 -6.63 6.95
C ALA A 48 -1.29 -5.77 8.08
N SER A 49 -0.89 -6.05 9.33
CA SER A 49 -1.31 -5.30 10.48
C SER A 49 -0.83 -3.85 10.40
N GLY A 50 0.43 -3.61 10.07
CA GLY A 50 0.92 -2.23 9.91
C GLY A 50 0.21 -1.46 8.79
N LEU A 51 -0.13 -2.10 7.66
CA LEU A 51 -0.94 -1.47 6.61
C LEU A 51 -2.35 -1.08 7.10
N LEU A 52 -3.02 -1.96 7.85
CA LEU A 52 -4.35 -1.69 8.40
C LEU A 52 -4.31 -0.59 9.47
N ARG A 53 -3.27 -0.55 10.30
CA ARG A 53 -3.01 0.54 11.26
C ARG A 53 -2.79 1.87 10.55
N LEU A 54 -2.08 1.87 9.42
CA LEU A 54 -1.91 3.07 8.58
C LEU A 54 -3.28 3.57 8.08
N PHE A 55 -4.12 2.69 7.54
CA PHE A 55 -5.47 3.06 7.07
C PHE A 55 -6.39 3.53 8.21
N ALA A 56 -6.18 3.03 9.42
CA ALA A 56 -6.86 3.50 10.62
C ALA A 56 -6.32 4.84 11.17
N GLY A 57 -5.31 5.45 10.52
CA GLY A 57 -4.67 6.69 10.97
C GLY A 57 -3.69 6.51 12.14
N GLN A 58 -3.38 5.28 12.51
CA GLN A 58 -2.50 4.93 13.63
C GLN A 58 -1.05 4.81 13.15
N ALA A 59 -0.45 5.94 12.78
CA ALA A 59 0.85 6.01 12.12
C ALA A 59 1.99 5.33 12.90
N ASP A 60 2.11 5.59 14.20
CA ASP A 60 3.21 5.02 15.01
C ASP A 60 3.10 3.50 15.14
N LEU A 61 1.89 2.98 15.37
CA LEU A 61 1.64 1.52 15.38
C LEU A 61 1.90 0.89 14.01
N ALA A 62 1.59 1.60 12.92
CA ALA A 62 1.90 1.12 11.57
C ALA A 62 3.41 0.90 11.37
N ILE A 63 4.22 1.86 11.83
CA ILE A 63 5.68 1.79 11.78
C ILE A 63 6.18 0.62 12.63
N GLU A 64 5.73 0.50 13.88
CA GLU A 64 6.14 -0.58 14.79
C GLU A 64 5.85 -1.96 14.19
N HIS A 65 4.63 -2.17 13.69
CA HIS A 65 4.21 -3.46 13.15
C HIS A 65 5.00 -3.84 11.88
N VAL A 66 5.26 -2.87 10.98
CA VAL A 66 6.08 -3.12 9.80
C VAL A 66 7.54 -3.38 10.16
N GLN A 67 8.10 -2.65 11.13
CA GLN A 67 9.46 -2.92 11.62
C GLN A 67 9.56 -4.34 12.19
N ASN A 68 8.55 -4.80 12.92
CA ASN A 68 8.51 -6.17 13.41
C ASN A 68 8.46 -7.20 12.27
N SER A 69 7.66 -6.94 11.23
CA SER A 69 7.65 -7.77 10.00
C SER A 69 9.04 -7.87 9.37
N LEU A 70 9.73 -6.74 9.21
CA LEU A 70 11.06 -6.69 8.60
C LEU A 70 12.10 -7.43 9.45
N ARG A 71 12.01 -7.36 10.77
CA ARG A 71 12.87 -8.11 11.70
C ARG A 71 12.65 -9.62 11.60
N LEU A 72 11.39 -10.05 11.44
CA LEU A 72 11.02 -11.47 11.30
C LEU A 72 11.39 -12.05 9.93
N SER A 73 11.50 -11.23 8.89
CA SER A 73 11.94 -11.66 7.56
C SER A 73 12.98 -10.72 6.93
N PRO A 74 14.24 -10.76 7.40
CA PRO A 74 15.30 -9.87 6.91
C PRO A 74 15.67 -10.07 5.43
N ARG A 75 15.25 -11.19 4.83
CA ARG A 75 15.50 -11.55 3.43
C ARG A 75 14.32 -11.25 2.51
N ALA A 76 13.19 -10.79 3.04
CA ALA A 76 12.04 -10.41 2.23
C ALA A 76 12.29 -9.07 1.52
N ARG A 77 11.53 -8.84 0.45
CA ARG A 77 11.48 -7.52 -0.19
C ARG A 77 11.03 -6.46 0.81
N VAL A 78 11.89 -5.49 1.11
CA VAL A 78 11.68 -4.50 2.19
C VAL A 78 10.90 -3.27 1.70
N GLY A 79 10.80 -3.07 0.39
CA GLY A 79 10.26 -1.86 -0.25
C GLY A 79 8.80 -1.63 0.08
N TRP A 80 8.01 -2.69 0.14
CA TRP A 80 6.61 -2.62 0.56
C TRP A 80 6.48 -2.10 2.01
N GLY A 81 7.35 -2.59 2.91
CA GLY A 81 7.40 -2.10 4.29
C GLY A 81 7.89 -0.65 4.35
N LEU A 82 8.93 -0.30 3.59
CA LEU A 82 9.44 1.07 3.50
C LEU A 82 8.37 2.05 3.00
N ASN A 83 7.54 1.65 2.03
CA ASN A 83 6.41 2.45 1.57
C ASN A 83 5.38 2.68 2.68
N VAL A 84 5.03 1.67 3.49
CA VAL A 84 4.11 1.85 4.63
C VAL A 84 4.72 2.78 5.69
N ILE A 85 5.99 2.61 6.03
CA ILE A 85 6.69 3.50 6.97
C ILE A 85 6.73 4.95 6.43
N GLY A 86 7.07 5.14 5.15
CA GLY A 86 7.05 6.44 4.50
C GLY A 86 5.66 7.09 4.52
N ALA A 87 4.61 6.32 4.24
CA ALA A 87 3.23 6.80 4.28
C ALA A 87 2.81 7.20 5.70
N ALA A 88 3.26 6.48 6.74
CA ALA A 88 3.01 6.83 8.13
C ALA A 88 3.65 8.18 8.51
N HIS A 89 4.90 8.41 8.11
CA HIS A 89 5.56 9.72 8.27
C HIS A 89 4.83 10.82 7.49
N PHE A 90 4.39 10.54 6.25
CA PHE A 90 3.61 11.47 5.44
C PHE A 90 2.30 11.88 6.11
N LEU A 91 1.51 10.93 6.63
CA LEU A 91 0.27 11.22 7.36
C LEU A 91 0.51 12.06 8.61
N SER A 92 1.69 11.88 9.23
CA SER A 92 2.15 12.68 10.37
C SER A 92 2.73 14.06 9.97
N ARG A 93 2.72 14.41 8.68
CA ARG A 93 3.36 15.60 8.09
C ARG A 93 4.88 15.70 8.29
N ARG A 94 5.55 14.57 8.53
CA ARG A 94 7.00 14.44 8.70
C ARG A 94 7.65 14.10 7.36
N PHE A 95 7.60 15.05 6.43
CA PHE A 95 7.95 14.80 5.03
C PHE A 95 9.44 14.52 4.82
N ASP A 96 10.29 15.14 5.63
CA ASP A 96 11.73 14.92 5.69
C ASP A 96 12.10 13.48 6.08
N GLU A 97 11.32 12.86 6.97
CA GLU A 97 11.47 11.44 7.31
C GLU A 97 10.85 10.51 6.25
N ALA A 98 9.77 10.95 5.59
CA ALA A 98 9.03 10.15 4.61
C ALA A 98 9.80 9.96 3.29
N VAL A 99 10.39 11.02 2.73
CA VAL A 99 11.13 11.02 1.46
C VAL A 99 12.19 9.90 1.37
N PRO A 100 13.12 9.74 2.32
CA PRO A 100 14.14 8.70 2.21
C PRO A 100 13.54 7.28 2.19
N LYS A 101 12.38 7.06 2.84
CA LYS A 101 11.71 5.75 2.81
C LYS A 101 11.12 5.45 1.44
N PHE A 102 10.49 6.43 0.80
CA PHE A 102 9.99 6.27 -0.56
C PHE A 102 11.10 6.09 -1.58
N LEU A 103 12.21 6.84 -1.46
CA LEU A 103 13.37 6.66 -2.34
C LEU A 103 13.98 5.26 -2.23
N LEU A 104 14.13 4.73 -1.01
CA LEU A 104 14.61 3.36 -0.80
C LEU A 104 13.61 2.32 -1.35
N SER A 105 12.30 2.55 -1.18
CA SER A 105 11.28 1.68 -1.77
C SER A 105 11.34 1.65 -3.30
N ILE A 106 11.57 2.81 -3.93
CA ILE A 106 11.73 2.95 -5.39
C ILE A 106 13.02 2.29 -5.87
N GLN A 107 14.10 2.41 -5.10
CA GLN A 107 15.38 1.78 -5.43
C GLN A 107 15.26 0.25 -5.49
N GLU A 108 14.48 -0.33 -4.59
CA GLU A 108 14.27 -1.79 -4.57
C GLU A 108 13.31 -2.27 -5.66
N ASP A 109 12.21 -1.56 -5.88
CA ASP A 109 11.25 -1.85 -6.94
C ASP A 109 10.90 -0.58 -7.73
N PRO A 110 11.64 -0.30 -8.82
CA PRO A 110 11.41 0.87 -9.65
C PRO A 110 10.03 0.92 -10.32
N ASN A 111 9.32 -0.22 -10.40
CA ASN A 111 8.00 -0.33 -11.01
C ASN A 111 6.86 -0.29 -9.99
N PHE A 112 7.16 -0.07 -8.71
CA PHE A 112 6.14 0.05 -7.66
C PHE A 112 5.58 1.48 -7.63
N PRO A 113 4.30 1.73 -8.01
CA PRO A 113 3.81 3.08 -8.26
C PRO A 113 3.52 3.91 -7.01
N TYR A 114 3.11 3.29 -5.90
CA TYR A 114 2.71 3.98 -4.67
C TYR A 114 3.78 4.91 -4.06
N PRO A 115 5.06 4.52 -3.93
CA PRO A 115 6.07 5.40 -3.36
C PRO A 115 6.31 6.65 -4.22
N TYR A 116 6.10 6.59 -5.55
CA TYR A 116 6.18 7.78 -6.41
C TYR A 116 5.01 8.76 -6.14
N GLN A 117 3.79 8.26 -5.92
CA GLN A 117 2.64 9.11 -5.59
C GLN A 117 2.90 9.91 -4.30
N TYR A 118 3.35 9.22 -3.25
CA TYR A 118 3.67 9.88 -1.99
C TYR A 118 4.91 10.77 -2.07
N LEU A 119 5.94 10.37 -2.81
CA LEU A 119 7.14 11.19 -2.98
C LEU A 119 6.84 12.51 -3.70
N ALA A 120 6.00 12.47 -4.74
CA ALA A 120 5.54 13.69 -5.41
C ALA A 120 4.74 14.59 -4.45
N ALA A 121 3.85 14.01 -3.64
CA ALA A 121 3.09 14.74 -2.63
C ALA A 121 3.98 15.36 -1.55
N CYS A 122 4.99 14.61 -1.06
CA CYS A 122 6.00 15.12 -0.13
C CYS A 122 6.70 16.37 -0.71
N TYR A 123 7.23 16.27 -1.93
CA TYR A 123 7.91 17.39 -2.57
C TYR A 123 6.99 18.60 -2.77
N ALA A 124 5.73 18.37 -3.16
CA ALA A 124 4.75 19.44 -3.26
C ALA A 124 4.51 20.15 -1.91
N HIS A 125 4.33 19.39 -0.82
CA HIS A 125 4.15 19.97 0.52
C HIS A 125 5.39 20.72 1.03
N MET A 126 6.59 20.35 0.57
CA MET A 126 7.84 21.04 0.87
C MET A 126 8.11 22.25 -0.06
N GLY A 127 7.21 22.56 -1.00
CA GLY A 127 7.41 23.64 -1.97
C GLY A 127 8.39 23.31 -3.11
N ARG A 128 8.87 22.06 -3.18
CA ARG A 128 9.79 21.55 -4.20
C ARG A 128 9.01 21.10 -5.44
N LEU A 129 8.36 22.05 -6.10
CA LEU A 129 7.38 21.75 -7.17
C LEU A 129 8.03 21.15 -8.42
N ASP A 130 9.28 21.50 -8.74
CA ASP A 130 9.97 20.93 -9.90
C ASP A 130 10.33 19.45 -9.68
N ASP A 131 10.83 19.11 -8.48
CA ASP A 131 11.05 17.72 -8.10
C ASP A 131 9.73 16.92 -8.12
N ALA A 132 8.63 17.50 -7.61
CA ALA A 132 7.32 16.85 -7.64
C ALA A 132 6.87 16.55 -9.08
N ARG A 133 7.06 17.49 -10.02
CA ARG A 133 6.73 17.28 -11.45
C ARG A 133 7.57 16.18 -12.07
N GLU A 134 8.86 16.14 -11.78
CA GLU A 134 9.75 15.07 -12.27
C GLU A 134 9.27 13.69 -11.81
N ILE A 135 8.92 13.57 -10.52
CA ILE A 135 8.38 12.31 -9.98
C ILE A 135 7.06 11.92 -10.64
N VAL A 136 6.16 12.88 -10.92
CA VAL A 136 4.91 12.60 -11.64
C VAL A 136 5.17 12.14 -13.08
N VAL A 137 6.16 12.72 -13.76
CA VAL A 137 6.57 12.27 -15.11
C VAL A 137 7.05 10.83 -15.06
N ARG A 138 7.88 10.47 -14.08
CA ARG A 138 8.32 9.08 -13.87
C ARG A 138 7.17 8.14 -13.51
N LEU A 139 6.23 8.56 -12.66
CA LEU A 139 5.06 7.74 -12.33
C LEU A 139 4.23 7.40 -13.57
N ARG A 140 4.07 8.36 -14.49
CA ARG A 140 3.32 8.17 -15.74
C ARG A 140 3.96 7.16 -16.69
N THR A 141 5.27 6.91 -16.60
CA THR A 141 5.91 5.85 -17.39
C THR A 141 5.64 4.46 -16.82
N ILE A 142 5.26 4.37 -15.54
CA ILE A 142 4.97 3.12 -14.83
C ILE A 142 3.49 2.76 -14.93
N THR A 143 2.62 3.74 -14.75
CA THR A 143 1.16 3.57 -14.78
C THR A 143 0.47 4.76 -15.41
N SER A 144 -0.55 4.49 -16.23
CA SER A 144 -1.45 5.53 -16.77
C SER A 144 -2.47 6.01 -15.73
N VAL A 145 -2.68 5.24 -14.65
CA VAL A 145 -3.59 5.56 -13.55
C VAL A 145 -2.79 6.17 -12.40
N ILE A 146 -2.93 7.49 -12.22
CA ILE A 146 -2.23 8.26 -11.17
C ILE A 146 -3.04 8.27 -9.86
N ILE A 147 -4.37 8.18 -9.94
CA ILE A 147 -5.29 8.06 -8.81
C ILE A 147 -6.18 6.84 -9.08
N PRO A 148 -6.13 5.78 -8.26
CA PRO A 148 -7.07 4.68 -8.38
C PRO A 148 -8.48 5.21 -8.12
N ASP A 149 -9.38 5.14 -9.10
CA ASP A 149 -10.80 5.25 -8.82
C ASP A 149 -11.35 3.89 -8.34
N ALA A 150 -12.62 3.86 -7.90
CA ALA A 150 -13.25 2.64 -7.43
C ALA A 150 -13.37 1.54 -8.51
N SER A 151 -13.09 1.84 -9.78
CA SER A 151 -13.06 0.88 -10.89
C SER A 151 -11.73 0.13 -10.97
N TYR A 152 -10.62 0.76 -10.56
CA TYR A 152 -9.30 0.12 -10.46
C TYR A 152 -9.27 -1.02 -9.43
N LEU A 153 -9.91 -0.83 -8.28
CA LEU A 153 -10.00 -1.85 -7.21
C LEU A 153 -10.97 -3.00 -7.55
N ARG A 154 -11.89 -2.78 -8.50
CA ARG A 154 -12.91 -3.76 -8.92
C ARG A 154 -12.47 -4.68 -10.07
N GLY A 155 -11.19 -4.65 -10.46
CA GLY A 155 -10.58 -5.69 -11.29
C GLY A 155 -11.26 -5.93 -12.64
N ARG A 156 -11.65 -4.87 -13.37
CA ARG A 156 -12.28 -5.02 -14.69
C ARG A 156 -11.46 -4.37 -15.79
N LYS A 157 -11.14 -5.16 -16.83
CA LYS A 157 -10.59 -4.70 -18.11
C LYS A 157 -11.48 -3.59 -18.67
N THR A 158 -10.93 -2.38 -18.82
CA THR A 158 -11.48 -1.39 -19.73
C THR A 158 -11.25 -1.90 -21.15
N ILE A 159 -12.29 -2.53 -21.71
CA ILE A 159 -12.48 -2.58 -23.15
C ILE A 159 -12.79 -1.13 -23.52
N THR A 160 -11.82 -0.44 -24.11
CA THR A 160 -12.06 0.88 -24.71
C THR A 160 -12.97 0.70 -25.92
N GLU A 161 -14.07 1.45 -25.92
CA GLU A 161 -14.97 1.65 -27.03
C GLU A 161 -14.19 2.02 -28.31
N SER A 162 -14.15 1.13 -29.29
CA SER A 162 -13.82 1.49 -30.69
C SER A 162 -14.75 0.86 -31.71
N GLU A 163 -15.93 0.38 -31.31
CA GLU A 163 -16.98 -0.04 -32.23
C GLU A 163 -18.26 0.74 -31.94
N PHE A 164 -18.28 2.02 -32.30
CA PHE A 164 -19.50 2.62 -32.81
C PHE A 164 -19.17 3.63 -33.91
N SER A 165 -19.62 3.24 -35.11
CA SER A 165 -20.03 4.11 -36.21
C SER A 165 -18.94 4.69 -37.13
N THR A 166 -18.72 3.99 -38.24
CA THR A 166 -19.01 4.63 -39.54
C THR A 166 -20.20 3.91 -40.17
N SER A 167 -21.30 4.65 -40.24
CA SER A 167 -22.57 4.28 -40.87
C SER A 167 -22.44 4.20 -42.40
N SER A 168 -23.16 3.24 -42.98
CA SER A 168 -23.97 3.35 -44.21
C SER A 168 -23.44 4.16 -45.40
N VAL A 169 -23.13 3.45 -46.50
CA VAL A 169 -23.76 3.65 -47.82
C VAL A 169 -24.07 2.27 -48.40
#